data_AF-A0A966X3E7-F1
#
_entry.id   AF-A0A966X3E7-F1
#
_cell.length_a   1.000
_cell.length_b   1.000
_cell.length_c   1.000
_cell.angle_alpha   90.00
_cell.angle_beta   90.00
_cell.angle_gamma   90.00
#
_symmetry.space_group_name_H-M   'P 1'
#
loop_
_entity.id
_entity.type
_entity.pdbx_description
1 polymer ?
#
loop_
_entity_poly.entity_id
_entity_poly.type
_entity_poly.pdbx_seq_one_letter_code
_entity_poly.pdbx_strand_id
1 'polypeptide(L)'
;MYSDYFGLRESPFSIAPNPEYLYMSDRHREALAHLMYGIQGDGAFILLSGEVGTGKTTVCRCLLEQIPNEVDTAFILNPKLTAEELL
;
A
#
# COMPACT_ATOMS: atom_id res chain seq x y z
N MET A 1 -20.71 -8.74 -21.23
CA MET A 1 -20.63 -9.88 -22.18
C MET A 1 -19.77 -11.02 -21.64
N TYR A 2 -18.46 -10.84 -21.40
CA TYR A 2 -17.63 -11.89 -20.76
C TYR A 2 -17.92 -12.03 -19.26
N SER A 3 -18.06 -10.92 -18.53
CA SER A 3 -18.36 -10.95 -17.10
C SER A 3 -19.69 -11.62 -16.80
N ASP A 4 -20.75 -11.31 -17.56
CA ASP A 4 -22.08 -11.93 -17.38
C ASP A 4 -22.07 -13.44 -17.66
N TYR A 5 -21.34 -13.87 -18.71
CA TYR A 5 -21.22 -15.29 -19.07
C TYR A 5 -20.50 -16.11 -17.99
N PHE A 6 -19.47 -15.53 -17.36
CA PHE A 6 -18.68 -16.18 -16.31
C PHE A 6 -19.13 -15.85 -14.87
N GLY A 7 -20.19 -15.06 -14.69
CA GLY A 7 -20.67 -14.63 -13.37
C GLY A 7 -19.69 -13.73 -12.61
N LEU A 8 -18.84 -13.01 -13.32
CA LEU A 8 -17.84 -12.11 -12.74
C LEU A 8 -18.48 -10.76 -12.44
N ARG A 9 -18.10 -10.16 -11.30
CA ARG A 9 -18.60 -8.83 -10.89
C ARG A 9 -17.99 -7.69 -11.69
N GLU A 10 -16.82 -7.92 -12.27
CA GLU A 10 -16.05 -6.94 -13.02
C GLU A 10 -15.25 -7.60 -14.14
N SER A 11 -14.45 -6.82 -14.86
CA SER A 11 -13.58 -7.35 -15.90
C SER A 11 -12.46 -8.18 -15.27
N PRO A 12 -12.36 -9.49 -15.56
CA PRO A 12 -11.20 -10.26 -15.14
C PRO A 12 -9.97 -9.75 -15.91
N PHE A 13 -8.79 -9.79 -15.28
CA PHE A 13 -7.48 -9.49 -15.89
C PHE A 13 -7.16 -8.00 -16.14
N SER A 14 -7.40 -7.14 -15.15
CA SER A 14 -6.75 -5.82 -15.14
C SER A 14 -5.23 -5.97 -14.94
N ILE A 15 -4.44 -5.20 -15.70
CA ILE A 15 -2.98 -5.13 -15.52
C ILE A 15 -2.64 -4.30 -14.27
N ALA A 16 -3.52 -3.37 -13.89
CA ALA A 16 -3.33 -2.56 -12.70
C ALA A 16 -3.64 -3.40 -11.44
N PRO A 17 -2.77 -3.40 -10.42
CA PRO A 17 -3.09 -4.04 -9.16
C PRO A 17 -4.30 -3.36 -8.52
N ASN A 18 -5.34 -4.12 -8.19
CA ASN A 18 -6.52 -3.62 -7.47
C ASN A 18 -6.32 -3.86 -5.95
N PRO A 19 -6.22 -2.80 -5.12
CA PRO A 19 -6.05 -2.90 -3.67
C PRO A 19 -7.14 -3.72 -2.97
N GLU A 20 -8.38 -3.73 -3.50
CA GLU A 20 -9.50 -4.48 -2.91
C GLU A 20 -9.26 -6.00 -2.92
N TYR A 21 -8.40 -6.48 -3.82
CA TYR A 21 -8.03 -7.89 -3.96
C TYR A 21 -6.67 -8.21 -3.31
N LEU A 22 -6.17 -7.34 -2.43
CA LEU A 22 -4.93 -7.57 -1.72
C LEU A 22 -5.02 -8.79 -0.81
N TYR A 23 -4.31 -9.86 -1.18
CA TYR A 23 -4.07 -10.98 -0.27
C TYR A 23 -3.05 -10.59 0.79
N MET A 24 -3.55 -10.28 1.98
CA MET A 24 -2.72 -10.12 3.17
C MET A 24 -2.19 -11.48 3.62
N SER A 25 -0.99 -11.83 3.17
CA SER A 25 -0.23 -12.95 3.72
C SER A 25 0.17 -12.66 5.18
N ASP A 26 0.59 -13.68 5.93
CA ASP A 26 1.07 -13.48 7.30
C ASP A 26 2.22 -12.47 7.36
N ARG A 27 3.15 -12.54 6.39
CA ARG A 27 4.28 -11.60 6.31
C ARG A 27 3.82 -10.17 6.01
N HIS A 28 2.80 -10.00 5.17
CA HIS A 28 2.23 -8.67 4.90
C HIS A 28 1.51 -8.12 6.14
N ARG A 29 0.78 -8.96 6.88
CA ARG A 29 0.12 -8.57 8.14
C ARG A 29 1.13 -8.14 9.21
N GLU A 30 2.19 -8.91 9.42
CA GLU A 30 3.25 -8.55 10.38
C GLU A 30 3.93 -7.23 9.99
N ALA A 31 4.30 -7.07 8.71
CA ALA A 31 4.90 -5.83 8.24
C ALA A 31 4.00 -4.61 8.47
N LEU A 32 2.71 -4.73 8.17
CA LEU A 32 1.73 -3.66 8.39
C LEU A 32 1.56 -3.35 9.88
N ALA A 33 1.48 -4.37 10.74
CA ALA A 33 1.37 -4.19 12.18
C ALA A 33 2.58 -3.45 12.76
N HIS A 34 3.80 -3.78 12.31
CA HIS A 34 5.01 -3.06 12.72
C HIS A 34 5.02 -1.60 12.26
N LEU A 35 4.56 -1.33 11.04
CA LEU A 35 4.43 0.03 10.52
C LEU A 35 3.42 0.85 11.34
N MET A 36 2.25 0.29 11.64
CA MET A 36 1.21 0.95 12.43
C MET A 36 1.67 1.24 13.86
N TYR A 37 2.35 0.27 14.48
CA TYR A 37 2.91 0.45 15.83
C TYR A 37 3.94 1.58 15.86
N GLY A 38 4.80 1.67 14.85
CA GLY A 38 5.82 2.73 14.81
C GLY A 38 5.26 4.12 14.52
N ILE A 39 4.08 4.25 13.89
CA ILE A 39 3.35 5.53 13.75
C ILE A 39 2.76 6.00 15.08
N GLN A 40 2.29 5.07 15.92
CA GLN A 40 1.63 5.38 17.19
C GLN A 40 2.59 5.69 18.34
N GLY A 41 3.86 5.25 18.25
CA GLY A 41 4.89 5.56 19.23
C GLY A 41 5.66 6.84 18.92
N ASP A 42 6.56 7.25 19.83
CA ASP A 42 7.55 8.34 19.63
C ASP A 42 8.69 7.92 18.64
N GLY A 43 8.32 7.43 17.45
CA GLY A 43 9.22 6.78 16.50
C GLY A 43 9.81 7.70 15.43
N ALA A 44 11.13 7.61 15.23
CA ALA A 44 11.91 8.45 14.31
C ALA A 44 11.85 8.02 12.82
N PHE A 45 11.99 6.71 12.51
CA PHE A 45 12.04 6.20 11.12
C PHE A 45 11.78 4.69 11.07
N ILE A 46 11.01 4.21 10.09
CA ILE A 46 10.74 2.77 9.86
C ILE A 46 11.16 2.40 8.43
N LEU A 47 11.88 1.29 8.29
CA LEU A 47 12.31 0.75 6.99
C LEU A 47 11.57 -0.54 6.65
N LEU A 48 10.78 -0.51 5.57
CA LEU A 48 10.21 -1.72 4.96
C LEU A 48 11.11 -2.20 3.82
N SER A 49 11.82 -3.31 4.04
CA SER A 49 12.73 -3.92 3.05
C SER A 49 12.21 -5.28 2.56
N GLY A 50 12.77 -5.74 1.44
CA GLY A 50 12.36 -6.99 0.78
C GLY A 50 12.75 -7.00 -0.69
N GLU A 51 12.73 -8.18 -1.32
CA GLU A 51 13.10 -8.38 -2.73
C GLU A 51 12.11 -7.72 -3.72
N VAL A 52 12.48 -7.66 -4.99
CA VAL A 52 11.59 -7.16 -6.04
C VAL A 52 10.33 -8.03 -6.10
N GLY A 53 9.15 -7.41 -6.18
CA GLY A 53 7.88 -8.13 -6.27
C GLY A 53 7.30 -8.61 -4.93
N THR A 54 7.94 -8.37 -3.78
CA THR A 54 7.43 -8.81 -2.46
C THR A 54 6.31 -7.94 -1.88
N GLY A 55 5.62 -7.14 -2.70
CA GLY A 55 4.46 -6.37 -2.23
C GLY A 55 4.75 -5.15 -1.34
N LYS A 56 5.99 -4.66 -1.24
CA LYS A 56 6.34 -3.49 -0.41
C LYS A 56 5.45 -2.27 -0.68
N THR A 57 5.33 -1.86 -1.94
CA THR A 57 4.48 -0.73 -2.35
C THR A 57 3.01 -0.99 -2.00
N THR A 58 2.57 -2.24 -2.10
CA THR A 58 1.21 -2.66 -1.78
C THR A 58 0.92 -2.57 -0.29
N VAL A 59 1.87 -2.97 0.57
CA VAL A 59 1.79 -2.79 2.03
C VAL A 59 1.76 -1.30 2.40
N CYS A 60 2.59 -0.46 1.77
CA CYS A 60 2.55 0.99 2.00
C CYS A 60 1.20 1.61 1.60
N ARG A 61 0.56 1.16 0.51
CA ARG A 61 -0.78 1.61 0.12
C ARG A 61 -1.83 1.20 1.14
N CYS A 62 -1.80 -0.04 1.62
CA CYS A 62 -2.72 -0.51 2.65
C CYS A 62 -2.53 0.24 3.98
N LEU A 63 -1.30 0.61 4.32
CA LEU A 63 -1.02 1.46 5.48
C LEU A 63 -1.75 2.80 5.35
N LEU A 64 -1.66 3.48 4.20
CA LEU A 64 -2.33 4.77 3.98
C LEU A 64 -3.86 4.67 4.12
N GLU A 65 -4.46 3.53 3.79
CA GLU A 65 -5.90 3.29 3.97
C GLU A 65 -6.30 3.08 5.44
N GLN A 66 -5.34 2.77 6.33
CA GLN A 66 -5.59 2.48 7.75
C GLN A 66 -5.10 3.58 8.70
N ILE A 67 -4.38 4.58 8.19
CA ILE A 67 -3.93 5.73 9.00
C ILE A 67 -5.16 6.53 9.47
N PRO A 68 -5.24 6.95 10.75
CA PRO A 68 -6.32 7.78 11.23
C PRO A 68 -6.41 9.12 10.50
N ASN A 69 -7.63 9.65 10.34
CA ASN A 69 -7.87 10.90 9.61
C ASN A 69 -7.24 12.13 10.28
N GLU A 70 -6.85 12.02 11.55
CA GLU A 70 -6.18 13.06 12.32
C GLU A 70 -4.69 13.20 11.99
N VAL A 71 -4.14 12.31 11.14
CA VAL A 71 -2.73 12.31 10.75
C VAL A 71 -2.59 12.86 9.33
N ASP A 72 -1.82 13.95 9.19
CA ASP A 72 -1.44 14.46 7.88
C ASP A 72 -0.43 13.50 7.21
N THR A 73 -0.81 12.94 6.07
CA THR A 73 0.03 11.98 5.32
C THR A 73 0.52 12.56 4.00
N ALA A 74 1.80 12.34 3.70
CA ALA A 74 2.37 12.59 2.38
C ALA A 74 2.98 11.29 1.82
N PHE A 75 2.67 10.96 0.56
CA PHE A 75 3.19 9.77 -0.10
C PHE A 75 4.05 10.12 -1.31
N ILE A 76 5.37 9.95 -1.16
CA ILE A 76 6.37 10.29 -2.19
C ILE A 76 6.77 9.02 -2.94
N LEU A 77 6.30 8.88 -4.18
CA LEU A 77 6.65 7.74 -5.06
C LEU A 77 8.04 7.88 -5.68
N ASN A 78 8.45 9.10 -6.00
CA ASN A 78 9.74 9.41 -6.61
C ASN A 78 10.51 10.41 -5.76
N PRO A 79 11.40 9.95 -4.87
CA PRO A 79 12.16 10.83 -3.99
C PRO A 79 13.30 11.58 -4.71
N LYS A 80 13.48 11.38 -6.03
CA LYS A 80 14.48 12.11 -6.82
C LYS A 80 14.03 13.53 -7.22
N LEU A 81 12.75 13.84 -7.03
CA LEU A 81 12.20 15.15 -7.33
C LEU A 81 12.69 16.17 -6.29
N THR A 82 12.93 17.38 -6.75
CA THR A 82 13.21 18.55 -5.90
C THR A 82 11.95 19.00 -5.17
N ALA A 83 12.11 19.87 -4.16
CA ALA A 83 10.98 20.40 -3.41
C ALA A 83 9.99 21.15 -4.31
N GLU A 84 10.48 21.91 -5.30
CA GLU A 84 9.62 22.64 -6.25
C GLU A 84 8.85 21.68 -7.18
N GLU A 85 9.42 20.53 -7.54
CA GLU A 85 8.76 19.52 -8.37
C GLU A 85 7.73 18.68 -7.60
N LEU A 86 7.68 18.78 -6.26
CA LEU A 86 6.73 18.09 -5.38
C LEU A 86 5.52 18.95 -4.95
N LEU A 87 5.55 20.26 -5.22
CA LEU A 87 4.48 21.23 -4.91
C LEU A 87 3.49 21.38 -6.09
#